data_AF-X1TIM7-F1
#
_entry.id   AF-X1TIM7-F1
#
_cell.length_a   1.000
_cell.length_b   1.000
_cell.length_c   1.000
_cell.angle_alpha   90.00
_cell.angle_beta   90.00
_cell.angle_gamma   90.00
#
_symmetry.space_group_name_H-M   'P 1'
#
loop_
_entity.id
_entity.type
_entity.pdbx_description
1 polymer ?
#
loop_
_entity_poly.entity_id
_entity_poly.type
_entity_poly.pdbx_seq_one_letter_code
_entity_poly.pdbx_strand_id
1 'polypeptide(L)'
;DMSRFFDPFKEGPKLIAEIKADGLLIDTFNKLTGKGLLDYCALRDIKRFTSACHKIKKEAWIAGSITLGELPALWTTGVDVICVRGAACEQKGRGRFGEVKTKIVSDLIGTIPG
;
A
#
# COMPACT_ATOMS: atom_id res chain seq x y z
N ASP A 1 18.14 5.94 3.33
CA ASP A 1 17.84 5.01 2.24
C ASP A 1 17.70 3.61 2.85
N MET A 2 16.50 3.03 2.83
CA MET A 2 16.25 1.70 3.46
C MET A 2 16.98 0.57 2.71
N SER A 3 17.34 0.79 1.44
CA SER A 3 18.10 -0.19 0.64
C SER A 3 19.52 -0.45 1.16
N ARG A 4 20.01 0.32 2.14
CA ARG A 4 21.30 0.06 2.79
C ARG A 4 21.32 -1.20 3.66
N PHE A 5 20.17 -1.67 4.15
CA PHE A 5 20.09 -2.81 5.06
C PHE A 5 18.99 -3.82 4.70
N PHE A 6 17.89 -3.36 4.07
CA PHE A 6 16.78 -4.23 3.66
C PHE A 6 15.93 -3.55 2.59
N ASP A 7 15.81 -4.15 1.42
CA ASP A 7 14.89 -3.75 0.37
C ASP A 7 13.55 -4.51 0.53
N PRO A 8 12.47 -3.87 1.03
CA PRO A 8 11.21 -4.55 1.28
C PRO A 8 10.56 -5.13 0.02
N PHE A 9 10.84 -4.56 -1.16
CA PHE A 9 10.27 -5.07 -2.42
C PHE A 9 10.97 -6.35 -2.90
N LYS A 10 12.27 -6.52 -2.57
CA LYS A 10 13.08 -7.67 -3.04
C LYS A 10 13.28 -8.73 -1.97
N GLU A 11 13.60 -8.32 -0.75
CA GLU A 11 13.98 -9.20 0.35
C GLU A 11 12.76 -9.59 1.21
N GLY A 12 11.71 -8.77 1.19
CA GLY A 12 10.44 -9.00 1.89
C GLY A 12 9.78 -10.36 1.62
N PRO A 13 9.57 -10.76 0.36
CA PRO A 13 8.98 -12.06 0.04
C PRO A 13 9.76 -13.24 0.65
N LYS A 14 11.09 -13.19 0.63
CA LYS A 14 11.93 -14.23 1.26
C LYS A 14 11.73 -14.25 2.78
N LEU A 15 11.75 -13.09 3.41
CA LEU A 15 11.55 -12.96 4.86
C LEU A 15 10.19 -13.55 5.30
N ILE A 16 9.09 -13.17 4.64
CA ILE A 16 7.76 -13.65 5.04
C ILE A 16 7.58 -15.17 4.84
N ALA A 17 8.29 -15.76 3.87
CA ALA A 17 8.33 -17.21 3.69
C ALA A 17 9.02 -17.92 4.87
N GLU A 18 10.17 -17.40 5.31
CA GLU A 18 10.97 -17.97 6.39
C GLU A 18 10.26 -17.88 7.75
N ILE A 19 9.64 -16.74 8.04
CA ILE A 19 8.88 -16.54 9.28
C ILE A 19 7.46 -17.10 9.22
N LYS A 20 7.05 -17.66 8.07
CA LYS A 20 5.72 -18.24 7.81
C LYS A 20 4.56 -17.25 8.01
N ALA A 21 4.78 -15.96 7.78
CA ALA A 21 3.70 -14.96 7.76
C ALA A 21 2.77 -15.18 6.57
N ASP A 22 1.54 -14.68 6.62
CA ASP A 22 0.54 -14.84 5.54
C ASP A 22 0.74 -13.85 4.39
N GLY A 23 1.33 -12.68 4.66
CA GLY A 23 1.59 -11.66 3.66
C GLY A 23 2.61 -10.61 4.13
N LEU A 24 2.90 -9.66 3.24
CA LEU A 24 3.74 -8.51 3.52
C LEU A 24 2.99 -7.21 3.26
N LEU A 25 3.01 -6.29 4.23
CA LEU A 25 2.57 -4.91 4.07
C LEU A 25 3.76 -3.98 3.86
N ILE A 26 3.74 -3.22 2.76
CA ILE A 26 4.67 -2.10 2.52
C ILE A 26 3.95 -0.78 2.84
N ASP A 27 4.51 0.02 3.75
CA ASP A 27 4.00 1.35 4.13
C ASP A 27 5.13 2.40 4.19
N THR A 28 4.78 3.67 4.04
CA THR A 28 5.71 4.80 4.21
C THR A 28 5.97 5.09 5.69
N PHE A 29 7.22 5.16 6.13
CA PHE A 29 7.54 5.44 7.53
C PHE A 29 7.25 6.89 7.94
N ASN A 30 7.84 7.87 7.23
CA ASN A 30 7.71 9.28 7.59
C ASN A 30 6.48 9.91 6.95
N LYS A 31 5.45 10.17 7.76
CA LYS A 31 4.18 10.77 7.33
C LYS A 31 4.17 12.30 7.32
N LEU A 32 5.28 12.96 7.66
CA LEU A 32 5.39 14.43 7.71
C LEU A 32 6.00 15.04 6.45
N THR A 33 6.55 14.21 5.56
CA THR A 33 7.18 14.66 4.31
C THR A 33 6.17 15.02 3.22
N GLY A 34 4.90 14.64 3.39
CA GLY A 34 3.87 14.71 2.35
C GLY A 34 4.01 13.65 1.26
N LYS A 35 5.04 12.79 1.32
CA LYS A 35 5.27 11.75 0.32
C LYS A 35 4.37 10.54 0.52
N GLY A 36 3.83 10.01 -0.58
CA GLY A 36 3.09 8.75 -0.65
C GLY A 36 3.91 7.60 -1.23
N LEU A 37 3.29 6.44 -1.35
CA LEU A 37 3.93 5.21 -1.85
C LEU A 37 4.58 5.41 -3.23
N LEU A 38 3.87 6.10 -4.13
CA LEU A 38 4.31 6.31 -5.51
C LEU A 38 5.44 7.33 -5.67
N ASP A 39 5.81 8.05 -4.60
CA ASP A 39 7.03 8.87 -4.57
C ASP A 39 8.30 8.03 -4.37
N TYR A 40 8.17 6.78 -3.93
CA TYR A 40 9.29 5.87 -3.63
C TYR A 40 9.41 4.72 -4.62
N CYS A 41 8.36 4.41 -5.37
CA CYS A 41 8.33 3.28 -6.30
C CYS A 41 7.36 3.53 -7.45
N ALA A 42 7.55 2.82 -8.56
CA ALA A 42 6.59 2.83 -9.66
C ALA A 42 5.64 1.63 -9.58
N LEU A 43 4.51 1.71 -10.30
CA LEU A 43 3.53 0.61 -10.39
C LEU A 43 4.17 -0.73 -10.83
N ARG A 44 5.19 -0.68 -11.68
CA ARG A 44 5.94 -1.88 -12.11
C ARG A 44 6.69 -2.57 -10.95
N ASP A 45 7.14 -1.81 -9.97
CA ASP A 45 7.88 -2.33 -8.81
C ASP A 45 6.90 -3.00 -7.85
N ILE A 46 5.72 -2.40 -7.64
CA ILE A 46 4.62 -3.00 -6.90
C ILE A 46 4.17 -4.31 -7.58
N LYS A 47 3.98 -4.32 -8.90
CA LYS A 47 3.60 -5.53 -9.65
C LYS A 47 4.63 -6.67 -9.51
N ARG A 48 5.92 -6.33 -9.52
CA ARG A 48 7.01 -7.31 -9.29
C ARG A 48 6.94 -7.85 -7.86
N PHE A 49 6.73 -6.98 -6.87
CA PHE A 49 6.54 -7.37 -5.48
C PHE A 49 5.35 -8.32 -5.30
N THR A 50 4.17 -7.96 -5.81
CA THR A 50 2.98 -8.81 -5.81
C THR A 50 3.27 -10.18 -6.42
N SER A 51 3.90 -10.21 -7.60
CA SER A 51 4.24 -11.46 -8.29
C SER A 51 5.19 -12.35 -7.46
N ALA A 52 6.13 -11.73 -6.72
CA ALA A 52 7.05 -12.44 -5.85
C ALA A 52 6.35 -13.05 -4.63
N CYS A 53 5.42 -12.33 -4.00
CA CYS A 53 4.58 -12.85 -2.91
C CYS A 53 3.67 -13.98 -3.38
N HIS A 54 2.95 -13.80 -4.50
CA HIS A 54 2.05 -14.81 -5.02
C HIS A 54 2.77 -16.11 -5.42
N LYS A 55 4.02 -16.02 -5.93
CA LYS A 55 4.84 -17.20 -6.27
C LYS A 55 5.09 -18.12 -5.07
N ILE A 56 5.16 -17.55 -3.86
CA ILE A 56 5.33 -18.28 -2.60
C ILE A 56 4.00 -18.46 -1.85
N LYS A 57 2.86 -18.22 -2.52
CA LYS A 57 1.49 -18.32 -1.99
C LYS A 57 1.25 -17.43 -0.77
N LYS A 58 1.78 -16.20 -0.81
CA LYS A 58 1.61 -15.17 0.23
C LYS A 58 0.93 -13.94 -0.33
N GLU A 59 0.26 -13.19 0.52
CA GLU A 59 -0.43 -11.96 0.15
C GLU A 59 0.53 -10.75 0.08
N ALA A 60 0.19 -9.79 -0.78
CA ALA A 60 0.88 -8.55 -1.02
C ALA A 60 -0.02 -7.37 -0.68
N TRP A 61 0.29 -6.66 0.41
CA TRP A 61 -0.46 -5.51 0.89
C TRP A 61 0.35 -4.22 0.73
N ILE A 62 -0.34 -3.12 0.43
CA ILE A 62 0.29 -1.80 0.30
C ILE A 62 -0.46 -0.72 1.07
N ALA A 63 0.30 0.26 1.54
CA ALA A 63 -0.17 1.46 2.20
C ALA A 63 0.76 2.63 1.87
N GLY A 64 0.44 3.82 2.39
CA GLY A 64 1.36 4.95 2.38
C GLY A 64 0.79 6.15 1.66
N SER A 65 -0.01 6.93 2.38
CA SER A 65 -0.65 8.16 1.89
C SER A 65 -1.37 8.00 0.54
N ILE A 66 -1.83 6.78 0.24
CA ILE A 66 -2.56 6.46 -0.99
C ILE A 66 -3.86 7.26 -1.02
N THR A 67 -4.16 7.81 -2.19
CA THR A 67 -5.31 8.65 -2.50
C THR A 67 -6.35 7.88 -3.32
N LEU A 68 -7.60 8.37 -3.35
CA LEU A 68 -8.67 7.78 -4.16
C LEU A 68 -8.30 7.66 -5.64
N GLY A 69 -7.64 8.68 -6.20
CA GLY A 69 -7.24 8.70 -7.62
C GLY A 69 -6.16 7.69 -7.99
N GLU A 70 -5.36 7.22 -7.02
CA GLU A 70 -4.31 6.23 -7.26
C GLU A 70 -4.85 4.80 -7.23
N LEU A 71 -5.96 4.54 -6.54
CA LEU A 71 -6.50 3.19 -6.34
C LEU A 71 -6.71 2.41 -7.65
N PRO A 72 -7.37 2.96 -8.69
CA PRO A 72 -7.60 2.20 -9.92
C PRO A 72 -6.30 1.66 -10.54
N ALA A 73 -5.23 2.47 -10.54
CA ALA A 73 -3.94 2.07 -11.09
C ALA A 73 -3.23 1.04 -10.19
N LEU A 74 -3.32 1.20 -8.87
CA LEU A 74 -2.74 0.27 -7.90
C LEU A 74 -3.40 -1.11 -7.97
N TRP A 75 -4.72 -1.20 -8.15
CA TRP A 75 -5.40 -2.49 -8.31
C TRP A 75 -4.87 -3.29 -9.50
N THR A 76 -4.45 -2.62 -10.60
CA THR A 76 -3.86 -3.31 -11.77
C THR A 76 -2.53 -4.02 -11.50
N THR A 77 -1.88 -3.75 -10.36
CA THR A 77 -0.63 -4.42 -9.98
C THR A 77 -0.87 -5.79 -9.35
N GLY A 78 -2.12 -6.14 -9.05
CA GLY A 78 -2.54 -7.41 -8.45
C GLY A 78 -2.39 -7.48 -6.93
N VAL A 79 -2.21 -6.34 -6.25
CA VAL A 79 -2.16 -6.31 -4.77
C VAL A 79 -3.46 -6.85 -4.19
N ASP A 80 -3.34 -7.60 -3.10
CA ASP A 80 -4.48 -8.25 -2.45
C ASP A 80 -5.22 -7.27 -1.53
N VAL A 81 -4.49 -6.34 -0.90
CA VAL A 81 -5.05 -5.36 0.03
C VAL A 81 -4.39 -4.00 -0.16
N ILE A 82 -5.21 -2.94 -0.25
CA ILE A 82 -4.76 -1.55 -0.18
C ILE A 82 -5.29 -0.92 1.11
N CYS A 83 -4.38 -0.61 2.03
CA CYS A 83 -4.72 -0.02 3.32
C CYS A 83 -4.72 1.51 3.23
N VAL A 84 -5.86 2.13 3.51
CA VAL A 84 -6.02 3.59 3.52
C VAL A 84 -6.48 4.10 4.88
N ARG A 85 -6.10 5.35 5.17
CA ARG A 85 -6.68 6.13 6.28
C ARG A 85 -7.02 7.53 5.82
N GLY A 86 -6.01 8.28 5.36
CA GLY A 86 -6.20 9.66 4.91
C GLY A 86 -7.24 9.79 3.78
N ALA A 87 -7.21 8.88 2.81
CA ALA A 87 -8.19 8.84 1.72
C ALA A 87 -9.60 8.47 2.15
N ALA A 88 -9.79 7.87 3.34
CA ALA A 88 -11.11 7.53 3.89
C ALA A 88 -11.66 8.63 4.83
N CYS A 89 -10.89 9.67 5.08
CA CYS A 89 -11.21 10.70 6.05
C CYS A 89 -11.69 12.00 5.39
N GLU A 90 -12.71 12.61 5.99
CA GLU A 90 -12.97 14.04 5.82
C GLU A 90 -11.92 14.81 6.64
N GLN A 91 -11.20 15.72 5.98
CA GLN A 91 -10.10 16.47 6.61
C GLN A 91 -10.65 17.58 7.51
N LYS A 92 -10.25 17.60 8.78
CA LYS A 92 -10.53 18.68 9.72
C LYS A 92 -9.22 19.40 10.05
N GLY A 93 -8.93 20.48 9.31
CA GLY A 93 -7.69 21.25 9.48
C GLY A 93 -6.47 20.61 8.82
N ARG A 94 -5.26 20.92 9.31
CA ARG A 94 -3.99 20.40 8.78
C ARG A 94 -3.55 19.15 9.56
N GLY A 95 -3.13 18.10 8.85
CA GLY A 95 -2.47 16.92 9.44
C GLY A 95 -3.31 15.65 9.40
N ARG A 96 -3.06 14.73 10.35
CA ARG A 96 -3.66 13.38 10.40
C ARG A 96 -5.04 13.35 11.07
N PHE A 97 -5.52 14.51 11.49
CA PHE A 97 -6.75 14.70 12.25
C PHE A 97 -7.92 14.78 11.27
N GLY A 98 -8.27 13.63 10.71
CA GLY A 98 -9.45 13.45 9.88
C GLY A 98 -10.36 12.41 10.50
N GLU A 99 -11.64 12.48 10.16
CA GLU A 99 -12.64 11.55 10.64
C GLU A 99 -13.06 10.64 9.48
N VAL A 100 -13.03 9.33 9.68
CA VAL A 100 -13.48 8.38 8.65
C VAL A 100 -14.96 8.61 8.37
N LYS A 101 -15.33 8.72 7.10
CA LYS A 101 -16.72 8.90 6.68
C LYS A 101 -17.17 7.74 5.80
N THR A 102 -18.31 7.14 6.14
CA THR A 102 -18.90 6.00 5.41
C THR A 102 -19.06 6.29 3.92
N LYS A 103 -19.47 7.52 3.56
CA LYS A 103 -19.61 7.91 2.15
C LYS A 103 -18.28 7.83 1.39
N ILE A 104 -17.20 8.34 1.98
CA ILE A 104 -15.86 8.30 1.36
C ILE A 104 -15.37 6.85 1.26
N VAL A 105 -15.62 6.03 2.29
CA VAL A 105 -15.32 4.59 2.23
C VAL A 105 -16.07 3.90 1.10
N SER A 106 -17.34 4.25 0.87
CA SER A 106 -18.12 3.73 -0.26
C SER A 106 -17.49 4.09 -1.61
N ASP A 107 -16.98 5.31 -1.75
CA ASP A 107 -16.29 5.74 -2.98
C ASP A 107 -14.99 4.95 -3.21
N LEU A 108 -14.24 4.66 -2.14
CA LEU A 108 -13.03 3.83 -2.19
C LEU A 108 -13.36 2.38 -2.59
N ILE A 109 -14.42 1.80 -2.01
CA ILE A 109 -14.89 0.45 -2.36
C ILE A 109 -15.27 0.36 -3.84
N GLY A 110 -15.87 1.43 -4.40
CA GLY A 110 -16.21 1.51 -5.82
C GLY A 110 -15.01 1.41 -6.78
N THR A 111 -13.77 1.48 -6.27
CA THR A 111 -12.55 1.29 -7.08
C THR A 111 -12.08 -0.16 -7.14
N ILE A 112 -12.58 -1.04 -6.26
CA ILE A 112 -12.16 -2.45 -6.21
C ILE A 112 -12.62 -3.13 -7.52
N PRO A 113 -11.73 -3.82 -8.25
CA PRO A 113 -12.11 -4.58 -9.44
C PRO A 113 -13.19 -5.62 -9.10
N GLY A 114 -14.21 -5.71 -9.97
CA GLY A 114 -15.27 -6.72 -9.88
C GLY A 114 -14.85 -8.11 -10.35
#